data_AF-A0A956DMR1-F1
#
_entry.id   AF-A0A956DMR1-F1
#
_cell.length_a   1.000
_cell.length_b   1.000
_cell.length_c   1.000
_cell.angle_alpha   90.00
_cell.angle_beta   90.00
_cell.angle_gamma   90.00
#
_symmetry.space_group_name_H-M   'P 1'
#
loop_
_entity.id
_entity.type
_entity.pdbx_description
1 polymer ?
#
loop_
_entity_poly.entity_id
_entity_poly.type
_entity_poly.pdbx_seq_one_letter_code
_entity_poly.pdbx_strand_id
1 'polypeptide(L)'
;MTTTRLLRWLPLGLTGSLMLTLAVAGCTGDLGNNLGGSDACPGGVCGTCDTDGDCPSTAHCANGQCIVACSTASDCGDGFICDDRGRCVSDFNPNAGGGGSGGGPDGCADVQVTFAPVTPNVVLLIDQSGSMTSSYPGGNRWNVLHDALMDPQDGVVHTLEGTVRFGLALYTSFDGNQGGTCPVLTEVSLALGNHAAIDAVYSGAQPEDETPTGESLEQVATALVGLAEDGPKIIILATDGEPDTCAEP
;
A
#
# COMPACT_ATOMS: atom_id res chain seq x y z
N MET A 1 68.08 17.29 -9.47
CA MET A 1 68.24 17.03 -8.02
C MET A 1 66.97 16.30 -7.57
N THR A 2 66.98 14.95 -7.56
CA THR A 2 67.20 14.11 -6.35
C THR A 2 66.08 14.33 -5.33
N THR A 3 65.26 13.37 -4.87
CA THR A 3 65.50 11.93 -4.64
C THR A 3 64.21 11.24 -4.13
N THR A 4 64.01 9.96 -4.49
CA THR A 4 63.55 8.80 -3.68
C THR A 4 62.14 8.80 -3.03
N ARG A 5 61.16 8.02 -3.53
CA ARG A 5 60.79 6.62 -3.17
C ARG A 5 60.72 6.31 -1.66
N LEU A 6 59.60 5.72 -1.20
CA LEU A 6 59.58 4.48 -0.40
C LEU A 6 58.16 3.90 -0.23
N LEU A 7 57.96 2.74 -0.85
CA LEU A 7 56.98 1.70 -0.49
C LEU A 7 57.46 0.95 0.76
N ARG A 8 56.56 0.59 1.69
CA ARG A 8 56.62 -0.58 2.62
C ARG A 8 55.40 -0.53 3.57
N TRP A 9 54.72 -1.56 4.06
CA TRP A 9 54.67 -3.03 3.95
C TRP A 9 53.37 -3.47 4.69
N LEU A 10 52.67 -4.51 4.21
CA LEU A 10 51.70 -5.34 4.99
C LEU A 10 52.47 -6.23 6.01
N PRO A 11 51.90 -6.77 7.12
CA PRO A 11 50.85 -7.82 7.06
C PRO A 11 49.95 -8.10 8.31
N LEU A 12 48.96 -8.99 8.10
CA LEU A 12 48.40 -10.07 8.94
C LEU A 12 47.88 -9.85 10.39
N GLY A 13 46.67 -10.38 10.65
CA GLY A 13 46.26 -10.95 11.95
C GLY A 13 44.75 -10.80 12.22
N LEU A 14 43.90 -11.75 11.80
CA LEU A 14 43.43 -12.96 12.51
C LEU A 14 42.15 -12.76 13.38
N THR A 15 41.12 -13.51 12.98
CA THR A 15 40.11 -14.27 13.76
C THR A 15 39.04 -13.56 14.59
N GLY A 16 37.78 -13.94 14.33
CA GLY A 16 36.70 -13.87 15.34
C GLY A 16 35.27 -13.90 14.81
N SER A 17 34.90 -14.84 13.92
CA SER A 17 33.50 -15.10 13.56
C SER A 17 32.75 -15.73 14.74
N LEU A 18 31.78 -15.01 15.31
CA LEU A 18 30.88 -15.52 16.34
C LEU A 18 29.61 -16.05 15.65
N MET A 19 29.52 -17.39 15.51
CA MET A 19 28.29 -18.08 15.14
C MET A 19 27.30 -18.02 16.30
N LEU A 20 26.10 -17.50 16.05
CA LEU A 20 24.96 -17.57 16.96
C LEU A 20 24.12 -18.81 16.59
N THR A 21 24.30 -19.89 17.34
CA THR A 21 23.46 -21.09 17.28
C THR A 21 22.16 -20.85 18.05
N LEU A 22 21.02 -20.86 17.37
CA LEU A 22 19.71 -20.88 18.00
C LEU A 22 19.32 -22.33 18.32
N ALA A 23 19.24 -22.65 19.62
CA ALA A 23 18.79 -23.93 20.12
C ALA A 23 17.27 -24.05 19.99
N VAL A 24 16.80 -25.10 19.33
CA VAL A 24 15.40 -25.52 19.38
C VAL A 24 15.13 -26.12 20.76
N ALA A 25 14.31 -25.44 21.56
CA ALA A 25 13.74 -26.02 22.76
C ALA A 25 12.58 -26.95 22.34
N GLY A 26 12.84 -28.26 22.37
CA GLY A 26 11.79 -29.27 22.33
C GLY A 26 11.04 -29.29 23.65
N CYS A 27 9.71 -29.25 23.60
CA CYS A 27 8.87 -29.77 24.66
C CYS A 27 8.63 -31.25 24.37
N THR A 28 9.33 -32.12 25.08
CA THR A 28 9.01 -33.54 25.20
C THR A 28 7.83 -33.71 26.14
N GLY A 29 6.67 -34.04 25.58
CA GLY A 29 5.61 -34.81 26.24
C GLY A 29 5.58 -36.17 25.58
N ASP A 30 6.35 -37.13 26.12
CA ASP A 30 6.24 -38.54 25.77
C ASP A 30 5.05 -39.11 26.54
N LEU A 31 4.21 -39.90 25.87
CA LEU A 31 3.61 -41.18 26.31
C LEU A 31 2.35 -41.49 25.48
N GLY A 32 2.49 -42.26 24.40
CA GLY A 32 1.36 -43.06 23.89
C GLY A 32 1.29 -43.28 22.37
N ASN A 33 2.04 -44.27 21.89
CA ASN A 33 1.73 -45.16 20.77
C ASN A 33 1.23 -44.61 19.42
N ASN A 34 2.17 -44.66 18.47
CA ASN A 34 1.97 -45.07 17.09
C ASN A 34 1.15 -46.37 16.99
N LEU A 35 -0.08 -46.34 16.47
CA LEU A 35 -0.71 -47.38 15.64
C LEU A 35 -1.84 -46.74 14.82
N GLY A 36 -1.82 -46.89 13.50
CA GLY A 36 -2.85 -46.35 12.61
C GLY A 36 -4.24 -46.86 12.93
N GLY A 37 -5.22 -45.97 12.83
CA GLY A 37 -6.64 -46.30 12.96
C GLY A 37 -7.46 -45.01 13.08
N SER A 38 -8.61 -45.00 12.45
CA SER A 38 -9.67 -44.02 12.68
C SER A 38 -10.07 -44.00 14.16
N ASP A 39 -9.56 -43.07 14.96
CA ASP A 39 -9.96 -42.86 16.37
C ASP A 39 -11.30 -42.12 16.46
N ALA A 40 -12.33 -42.68 15.84
CA ALA A 40 -13.70 -42.33 16.16
C ALA A 40 -13.99 -42.82 17.59
N CYS A 41 -14.52 -41.99 18.51
CA CYS A 41 -14.93 -42.46 19.85
C CYS A 41 -15.96 -43.61 19.69
N PRO A 42 -15.59 -44.90 19.82
CA PRO A 42 -16.53 -45.99 19.55
C PRO A 42 -17.44 -46.12 20.79
N GLY A 43 -18.63 -45.53 20.72
CA GLY A 43 -19.57 -45.49 21.85
C GLY A 43 -19.75 -44.13 22.52
N GLY A 44 -19.23 -43.05 21.93
CA GLY A 44 -19.64 -41.67 22.27
C GLY A 44 -18.83 -40.94 23.33
N VAL A 45 -17.90 -41.60 24.05
CA VAL A 45 -16.95 -40.96 24.99
C VAL A 45 -15.57 -41.59 24.83
N CYS A 46 -14.50 -40.79 24.66
CA CYS A 46 -13.14 -41.33 24.46
C CYS A 46 -12.00 -40.62 25.21
N GLY A 47 -12.30 -39.81 26.23
CA GLY A 47 -11.28 -39.24 27.11
C GLY A 47 -11.81 -38.16 28.04
N THR A 48 -10.96 -37.64 28.92
CA THR A 48 -11.20 -36.41 29.68
C THR A 48 -10.51 -35.24 28.99
N CYS A 49 -11.08 -34.04 29.08
CA CYS A 49 -10.57 -32.85 28.41
C CYS A 49 -10.86 -31.59 29.21
N ASP A 50 -10.06 -30.54 28.98
CA ASP A 50 -10.39 -29.18 29.40
C ASP A 50 -10.80 -28.31 28.20
N THR A 51 -10.29 -28.64 27.01
CA THR A 51 -10.56 -27.96 25.75
C THR A 51 -10.75 -28.94 24.60
N ASP A 52 -11.32 -28.49 23.47
CA ASP A 52 -11.51 -29.32 22.28
C ASP A 52 -10.19 -29.88 21.71
N GLY A 53 -9.06 -29.21 21.97
CA GLY A 53 -7.73 -29.65 21.52
C GLY A 53 -7.20 -30.88 22.25
N ASP A 54 -7.77 -31.21 23.41
CA ASP A 54 -7.41 -32.40 24.18
C ASP A 54 -8.12 -33.67 23.66
N CYS A 55 -9.03 -33.51 22.70
CA CYS A 55 -9.84 -34.58 22.12
C CYS A 55 -9.34 -35.04 20.75
N PRO A 56 -9.61 -36.30 20.36
CA PRO A 56 -9.38 -36.77 19.00
C PRO A 56 -10.11 -35.91 17.96
N SER A 57 -9.63 -35.92 16.72
CA SER A 57 -10.09 -35.01 15.66
C SER A 57 -11.59 -35.07 15.36
N THR A 58 -12.26 -36.18 15.67
CA THR A 58 -13.71 -36.38 15.44
C THR A 58 -14.56 -36.12 16.68
N ALA A 59 -13.99 -35.61 17.78
CA ALA A 59 -14.67 -35.41 19.05
C ALA A 59 -14.43 -33.99 19.58
N HIS A 60 -15.33 -33.52 20.44
CA HIS A 60 -15.22 -32.22 21.10
C HIS A 60 -15.34 -32.36 22.62
N CYS A 61 -14.84 -31.35 23.32
CA CYS A 61 -14.88 -31.34 24.77
C CYS A 61 -16.24 -30.82 25.26
N ALA A 62 -16.95 -31.64 26.03
CA ALA A 62 -18.17 -31.24 26.71
C ALA A 62 -18.19 -31.83 28.12
N ASN A 63 -18.44 -30.98 29.13
CA ASN A 63 -18.50 -31.37 30.54
C ASN A 63 -17.25 -32.13 31.03
N GLY A 64 -16.07 -31.76 30.55
CA GLY A 64 -14.81 -32.38 30.94
C GLY A 64 -14.53 -33.74 30.27
N GLN A 65 -15.34 -34.13 29.27
CA GLN A 65 -15.22 -35.39 28.56
C GLN A 65 -15.20 -35.15 27.04
N CYS A 66 -14.36 -35.91 26.34
CA CYS A 66 -14.34 -35.94 24.89
C CYS A 66 -15.50 -36.80 24.41
N ILE A 67 -16.45 -36.16 23.73
CA ILE A 67 -17.65 -36.81 23.23
C ILE A 67 -17.84 -36.60 21.73
N VAL A 68 -18.62 -37.48 21.13
CA VAL A 68 -19.13 -37.35 19.75
C VAL A 68 -20.64 -37.29 19.85
N ALA A 69 -21.20 -36.08 19.71
CA ALA A 69 -22.64 -35.88 19.80
C ALA A 69 -23.36 -36.32 18.51
N CYS A 70 -22.66 -36.30 17.38
CA CYS A 70 -23.20 -36.68 16.08
C CYS A 70 -22.11 -37.30 15.20
N SER A 71 -22.55 -38.17 14.29
CA SER A 71 -21.73 -38.72 13.20
C SER A 71 -22.27 -38.29 11.83
N THR A 72 -23.52 -37.86 11.78
CA THR A 72 -24.24 -37.41 10.59
C THR A 72 -25.16 -36.25 10.97
N ALA A 73 -25.57 -35.43 9.99
CA ALA A 73 -26.52 -34.34 10.25
C ALA A 73 -27.86 -34.83 10.83
N SER A 74 -28.28 -36.06 10.51
CA SER A 74 -29.50 -36.66 11.06
C SER A 74 -29.47 -36.87 12.58
N ASP A 75 -28.28 -36.92 13.19
CA ASP A 75 -28.13 -37.10 14.64
C ASP A 75 -28.43 -35.80 15.41
N CYS A 76 -28.41 -34.64 14.73
CA CYS A 76 -28.56 -33.32 15.33
C CYS A 76 -29.97 -32.74 15.31
N GLY A 77 -30.89 -33.38 14.57
CA GLY A 77 -32.23 -32.87 14.36
C GLY A 77 -32.31 -31.71 13.36
N ASP A 78 -33.53 -31.29 13.03
CA ASP A 78 -33.80 -30.29 12.00
C ASP A 78 -33.15 -28.93 12.33
N GLY A 79 -32.48 -28.33 11.35
CA GLY A 79 -31.82 -27.02 11.48
C GLY A 79 -30.43 -27.05 12.11
N PHE A 80 -29.85 -28.24 12.30
CA PHE A 80 -28.48 -28.42 12.79
C PHE A 80 -27.71 -29.37 11.88
N ILE A 81 -26.42 -29.10 11.71
CA ILE A 81 -25.47 -29.96 11.00
C ILE A 81 -24.44 -30.51 11.98
N CYS A 82 -23.88 -31.66 11.65
CA CYS A 82 -22.77 -32.22 12.39
C CYS A 82 -21.46 -31.65 11.84
N ASP A 83 -20.68 -30.98 12.67
CA ASP A 83 -19.34 -30.52 12.29
C ASP A 83 -18.31 -31.66 12.30
N ASP A 84 -17.13 -31.40 11.76
CA ASP A 84 -16.05 -32.40 11.64
C ASP A 84 -15.52 -32.91 13.01
N ARG A 85 -15.90 -32.24 14.12
CA ARG A 85 -15.56 -32.62 15.50
C ARG A 85 -16.72 -33.30 16.22
N GLY A 86 -17.76 -33.71 15.49
CA GLY A 86 -18.90 -34.43 16.05
C GLY A 86 -19.77 -33.56 16.95
N ARG A 87 -19.85 -32.24 16.71
CA ARG A 87 -20.73 -31.29 17.41
C ARG A 87 -21.89 -30.88 16.51
N CYS A 88 -23.09 -30.82 17.10
CA CYS A 88 -24.25 -30.25 16.42
C CYS A 88 -24.19 -28.73 16.47
N VAL A 89 -24.03 -28.11 15.30
CA VAL A 89 -24.01 -26.65 15.14
C VAL A 89 -25.17 -26.22 14.25
N SER A 90 -25.71 -25.03 14.48
CA SER A 90 -26.88 -24.58 13.73
C SER A 90 -26.55 -24.40 12.25
N ASP A 91 -27.46 -24.86 11.40
CA ASP A 91 -27.45 -24.66 9.96
C ASP A 91 -27.83 -23.21 9.64
N PHE A 92 -27.03 -22.25 10.11
CA PHE A 92 -27.22 -20.84 9.78
C PHE A 92 -26.82 -20.60 8.33
N ASN A 93 -27.75 -20.91 7.43
CA ASN A 93 -27.78 -20.35 6.09
C ASN A 93 -28.69 -19.10 6.12
N PRO A 94 -28.13 -17.87 6.10
CA PRO A 94 -28.92 -16.64 6.07
C PRO A 94 -29.74 -16.44 4.79
N ASN A 95 -29.72 -17.41 3.86
CA ASN A 95 -30.41 -17.37 2.58
C ASN A 95 -31.20 -18.64 2.21
N ALA A 96 -31.57 -19.50 3.17
CA ALA A 96 -32.32 -20.73 2.89
C ALA A 96 -33.84 -20.50 2.81
N GLY A 97 -34.32 -20.21 1.60
CA GLY A 97 -35.66 -20.58 1.16
C GLY A 97 -35.63 -21.90 0.40
N GLY A 98 -36.10 -22.99 1.02
CA GLY A 98 -36.74 -24.15 0.37
C GLY A 98 -35.92 -25.05 -0.58
N GLY A 99 -35.42 -26.16 -0.04
CA GLY A 99 -35.59 -27.54 -0.54
C GLY A 99 -35.08 -27.94 -1.93
N GLY A 100 -34.08 -28.82 -1.97
CA GLY A 100 -33.80 -29.66 -3.14
C GLY A 100 -32.40 -30.29 -3.14
N SER A 101 -32.33 -31.59 -2.85
CA SER A 101 -31.10 -32.40 -2.88
C SER A 101 -30.43 -32.42 -4.26
N GLY A 102 -29.12 -32.16 -4.28
CA GLY A 102 -28.24 -32.41 -5.42
C GLY A 102 -26.79 -32.28 -4.98
N GLY A 103 -26.07 -33.41 -4.95
CA GLY A 103 -24.67 -33.46 -4.51
C GLY A 103 -23.72 -32.70 -5.42
N GLY A 104 -22.69 -32.09 -4.82
CA GLY A 104 -21.58 -31.40 -5.48
C GLY A 104 -20.72 -30.68 -4.44
N PRO A 105 -19.39 -30.61 -4.64
CA PRO A 105 -18.39 -30.60 -3.57
C PRO A 105 -18.29 -29.24 -2.86
N ASP A 106 -17.91 -29.29 -1.58
CA ASP A 106 -17.26 -28.25 -0.77
C ASP A 106 -17.04 -26.91 -1.49
N GLY A 107 -18.09 -26.11 -1.57
CA GLY A 107 -18.04 -24.77 -2.12
C GLY A 107 -17.93 -23.76 -1.00
N CYS A 108 -16.72 -23.48 -0.51
CA CYS A 108 -16.47 -22.20 0.14
C CYS A 108 -16.98 -21.10 -0.80
N ALA A 109 -17.78 -20.16 -0.29
CA ALA A 109 -18.20 -19.00 -1.06
C ALA A 109 -16.96 -18.14 -1.37
N ASP A 110 -16.31 -18.44 -2.48
CA ASP A 110 -15.19 -17.67 -3.02
C ASP A 110 -15.75 -16.46 -3.78
N VAL A 111 -15.47 -15.27 -3.27
CA VAL A 111 -15.84 -14.02 -3.93
C VAL A 111 -14.61 -13.49 -4.67
N GLN A 112 -14.57 -13.76 -5.97
CA GLN A 112 -13.55 -13.18 -6.85
C GLN A 112 -13.87 -11.68 -7.07
N VAL A 113 -13.18 -10.81 -6.34
CA VAL A 113 -13.16 -9.37 -6.62
C VAL A 113 -12.02 -9.04 -7.58
N THR A 114 -12.34 -8.42 -8.72
CA THR A 114 -11.33 -7.97 -9.68
C THR A 114 -11.13 -6.47 -9.50
N PHE A 115 -9.92 -6.07 -9.12
CA PHE A 115 -9.51 -4.67 -9.09
C PHE A 115 -9.00 -4.27 -10.47
N ALA A 116 -9.57 -3.21 -11.03
CA ALA A 116 -9.01 -2.56 -12.21
C ALA A 116 -8.21 -1.32 -11.77
N PRO A 117 -7.00 -1.09 -12.30
CA PRO A 117 -6.28 0.15 -12.05
C PRO A 117 -7.09 1.32 -12.61
N VAL A 118 -7.28 2.35 -11.79
CA VAL A 118 -7.93 3.60 -12.20
C VAL A 118 -6.84 4.62 -12.48
N THR A 119 -6.86 5.20 -13.68
CA THR A 119 -5.92 6.27 -14.07
C THR A 119 -6.18 7.53 -13.25
N PRO A 120 -5.24 7.99 -12.40
CA PRO A 120 -5.40 9.24 -11.69
C PRO A 120 -5.09 10.45 -12.58
N ASN A 121 -5.69 11.58 -12.22
CA ASN A 121 -5.47 12.90 -12.80
C ASN A 121 -4.64 13.72 -11.80
N VAL A 122 -3.38 13.99 -12.13
CA VAL A 122 -2.42 14.63 -11.23
C VAL A 122 -1.96 15.95 -11.83
N VAL A 123 -2.23 17.05 -11.15
CA VAL A 123 -1.61 18.35 -11.48
C VAL A 123 -0.40 18.55 -10.57
N LEU A 124 0.74 18.78 -11.20
CA LEU A 124 1.95 19.26 -10.52
C LEU A 124 1.81 20.78 -10.39
N LEU A 125 1.53 21.25 -9.18
CA LEU A 125 1.48 22.67 -8.85
C LEU A 125 2.85 23.08 -8.30
N ILE A 126 3.61 23.82 -9.09
CA ILE A 126 5.01 24.12 -8.79
C ILE A 126 5.20 25.61 -8.59
N ASP A 127 5.79 25.94 -7.45
CA ASP A 127 6.13 27.28 -7.05
C ASP A 127 7.26 27.85 -7.90
N GLN A 128 7.05 29.04 -8.47
CA GLN A 128 8.08 29.83 -9.12
C GLN A 128 8.51 31.01 -8.27
N SER A 129 8.38 30.97 -6.94
CA SER A 129 8.88 32.04 -6.09
C SER A 129 10.38 32.24 -6.21
N GLY A 130 10.85 33.46 -5.92
CA GLY A 130 12.27 33.81 -5.97
C GLY A 130 13.13 32.94 -5.03
N SER A 131 12.55 32.40 -3.95
CA SER A 131 13.23 31.47 -3.05
C SER A 131 13.69 30.19 -3.72
N MET A 132 13.05 29.77 -4.82
CA MET A 132 13.43 28.57 -5.59
C MET A 132 14.81 28.69 -6.25
N THR A 133 15.38 29.91 -6.33
CA THR A 133 16.78 30.13 -6.73
C THR A 133 17.80 29.75 -5.64
N SER A 134 17.34 29.49 -4.41
CA SER A 134 18.19 29.14 -3.28
C SER A 134 18.98 27.86 -3.53
N SER A 135 20.21 27.83 -3.02
CA SER A 135 21.11 26.69 -3.14
C SER A 135 20.52 25.43 -2.48
N TYR A 136 20.68 24.31 -3.16
CA TYR A 136 20.28 22.97 -2.70
C TYR A 136 21.36 21.96 -3.09
N PRO A 137 21.54 20.84 -2.35
CA PRO A 137 22.45 19.80 -2.80
C PRO A 137 22.16 19.36 -4.25
N GLY A 138 23.12 19.58 -5.16
CA GLY A 138 22.96 19.26 -6.59
C GLY A 138 22.59 20.44 -7.50
N GLY A 139 22.23 21.61 -6.97
CA GLY A 139 21.86 22.78 -7.80
C GLY A 139 21.20 23.90 -7.01
N ASN A 140 20.17 24.50 -7.59
CA ASN A 140 19.17 25.27 -6.85
C ASN A 140 17.89 24.42 -6.71
N ARG A 141 16.96 24.86 -5.86
CA ARG A 141 15.72 24.12 -5.59
C ARG A 141 14.89 23.90 -6.86
N TRP A 142 14.86 24.90 -7.75
CA TRP A 142 14.20 24.81 -9.06
C TRP A 142 14.74 23.69 -9.95
N ASN A 143 16.04 23.69 -10.25
CA ASN A 143 16.65 22.71 -11.15
C ASN A 143 16.60 21.30 -10.54
N VAL A 144 16.81 21.18 -9.23
CA VAL A 144 16.75 19.87 -8.57
C VAL A 144 15.34 19.28 -8.60
N LEU A 145 14.31 20.12 -8.42
CA LEU A 145 12.92 19.68 -8.56
C LEU A 145 12.59 19.31 -10.00
N HIS A 146 13.04 20.12 -10.97
CA HIS A 146 12.90 19.81 -12.39
C HIS A 146 13.50 18.45 -12.71
N ASP A 147 14.76 18.20 -12.34
CA ASP A 147 15.45 16.94 -12.61
C ASP A 147 14.71 15.75 -11.96
N ALA A 148 14.28 15.87 -10.71
CA ALA A 148 13.54 14.81 -10.02
C ALA A 148 12.22 14.42 -10.71
N LEU A 149 11.56 15.39 -11.34
CA LEU A 149 10.27 15.17 -12.02
C LEU A 149 10.46 14.74 -13.48
N MET A 150 11.42 15.36 -14.18
CA MET A 150 11.50 15.39 -15.64
C MET A 150 12.72 14.67 -16.20
N ASP A 151 13.62 14.10 -15.38
CA ASP A 151 14.73 13.30 -15.91
C ASP A 151 14.21 12.22 -16.90
N PRO A 152 14.77 12.15 -18.12
CA PRO A 152 14.24 11.30 -19.19
C PRO A 152 14.57 9.81 -19.00
N GLN A 153 15.25 9.42 -17.92
CA GLN A 153 15.59 8.04 -17.59
C GLN A 153 14.84 7.57 -16.34
N ASP A 154 14.77 8.39 -15.29
CA ASP A 154 14.17 7.99 -14.00
C ASP A 154 13.28 9.06 -13.33
N GLY A 155 12.99 10.15 -14.02
CA GLY A 155 12.07 11.19 -13.55
C GLY A 155 10.68 10.62 -13.23
N VAL A 156 10.04 11.17 -12.19
CA VAL A 156 8.71 10.69 -11.73
C VAL A 156 7.68 10.74 -12.85
N VAL A 157 7.66 11.83 -13.63
CA VAL A 157 6.70 11.99 -14.73
C VAL A 157 7.00 11.00 -15.85
N HIS A 158 8.26 10.86 -16.25
CA HIS A 158 8.66 9.90 -17.29
C HIS A 158 8.29 8.45 -16.93
N THR A 159 8.51 8.07 -15.67
CA THR A 159 8.25 6.71 -15.20
C THR A 159 6.76 6.37 -15.14
N LEU A 160 5.89 7.37 -14.91
CA LEU A 160 4.47 7.16 -14.61
C LEU A 160 3.50 7.70 -15.66
N GLU A 161 3.95 8.48 -16.65
CA GLU A 161 3.09 9.13 -17.66
C GLU A 161 2.25 8.15 -18.50
N GLY A 162 2.63 6.87 -18.56
CA GLY A 162 1.86 5.82 -19.22
C GLY A 162 0.63 5.36 -18.43
N THR A 163 0.55 5.65 -17.13
CA THR A 163 -0.53 5.19 -16.23
C THR A 163 -1.18 6.31 -15.43
N VAL A 164 -0.61 7.51 -15.45
CA VAL A 164 -1.09 8.72 -14.75
C VAL A 164 -1.26 9.85 -15.76
N ARG A 165 -2.42 10.52 -15.74
CA ARG A 165 -2.60 11.76 -16.50
C ARG A 165 -1.94 12.89 -15.75
N PHE A 166 -0.76 13.30 -16.18
CA PHE A 166 -0.06 14.45 -15.60
C PHE A 166 -0.44 15.74 -16.31
N GLY A 167 -0.56 16.81 -15.55
CA GLY A 167 -0.63 18.19 -16.00
C GLY A 167 0.31 19.04 -15.15
N LEU A 168 0.56 20.26 -15.58
CA LEU A 168 1.43 21.21 -14.92
C LEU A 168 0.70 22.51 -14.67
N ALA A 169 0.91 23.11 -13.51
CA ALA A 169 0.61 24.50 -13.23
C ALA A 169 1.82 25.10 -12.51
N LEU A 170 2.56 25.97 -13.19
CA LEU A 170 3.59 26.79 -12.56
C LEU A 170 2.92 28.06 -12.05
N TYR A 171 3.21 28.47 -10.81
CA TYR A 171 2.54 29.62 -10.20
C TYR A 171 3.50 30.64 -9.60
N THR A 172 3.10 31.91 -9.67
CA THR A 172 3.73 33.05 -9.00
C THR A 172 2.78 34.25 -9.00
N SER A 173 3.23 35.40 -8.50
CA SER A 173 2.68 36.70 -8.83
C SER A 173 3.78 37.76 -8.81
N PHE A 174 3.51 38.94 -9.37
CA PHE A 174 4.41 40.08 -9.31
C PHE A 174 3.72 41.15 -8.44
N ASP A 175 4.21 41.41 -7.23
CA ASP A 175 3.57 42.31 -6.26
C ASP A 175 2.08 41.98 -5.96
N GLY A 176 1.70 40.70 -5.95
CA GLY A 176 0.33 40.25 -5.69
C GLY A 176 -0.72 40.92 -6.60
N ASN A 177 -1.83 41.37 -6.01
CA ASN A 177 -2.88 42.11 -6.73
C ASN A 177 -2.43 43.49 -7.22
N GLN A 178 -1.32 44.03 -6.69
CA GLN A 178 -0.85 45.37 -7.04
C GLN A 178 -0.12 45.36 -8.40
N GLY A 179 0.60 44.27 -8.73
CA GLY A 179 1.21 44.11 -10.05
C GLY A 179 0.30 43.46 -11.10
N GLY A 180 -0.96 43.15 -10.75
CA GLY A 180 -2.01 42.82 -11.71
C GLY A 180 -2.63 41.45 -11.49
N THR A 181 -2.44 40.54 -12.45
CA THR A 181 -3.02 39.20 -12.39
C THR A 181 -2.36 38.40 -11.26
N CYS A 182 -3.18 37.91 -10.33
CA CYS A 182 -2.72 37.04 -9.26
C CYS A 182 -3.72 35.91 -8.99
N PRO A 183 -3.26 34.66 -8.87
CA PRO A 183 -1.95 34.16 -9.30
C PRO A 183 -1.78 34.27 -10.82
N VAL A 184 -0.52 34.34 -11.25
CA VAL A 184 -0.11 34.05 -12.63
C VAL A 184 0.12 32.55 -12.73
N LEU A 185 -0.59 31.89 -13.63
CA LEU A 185 -0.46 30.45 -13.88
C LEU A 185 0.03 30.19 -15.30
N THR A 186 1.07 29.37 -15.42
CA THR A 186 1.50 28.78 -16.71
C THR A 186 1.17 27.30 -16.70
N GLU A 187 0.31 26.86 -17.60
CA GLU A 187 -0.33 25.54 -17.49
C GLU A 187 -0.08 24.61 -18.69
N VAL A 188 -0.03 23.32 -18.39
CA VAL A 188 -0.13 22.22 -19.37
C VAL A 188 -1.31 21.34 -18.98
N SER A 189 -2.24 21.15 -19.91
CA SER A 189 -3.43 20.32 -19.69
C SER A 189 -3.06 18.87 -19.38
N LEU A 190 -3.90 18.21 -18.58
CA LEU A 190 -3.74 16.81 -18.20
C LEU A 190 -3.78 15.88 -19.41
N ALA A 191 -2.79 15.00 -19.53
CA ALA A 191 -2.78 13.93 -20.54
C ALA A 191 -1.94 12.73 -20.08
N LEU A 192 -2.18 11.56 -20.68
CA LEU A 192 -1.22 10.46 -20.65
C LEU A 192 -0.07 10.77 -21.60
N GLY A 193 1.13 10.29 -21.30
CA GLY A 193 2.32 10.51 -22.14
C GLY A 193 2.72 11.99 -22.23
N ASN A 194 2.48 12.76 -21.16
CA ASN A 194 2.59 14.22 -21.16
C ASN A 194 3.99 14.73 -20.76
N HIS A 195 4.98 13.87 -20.54
CA HIS A 195 6.32 14.25 -20.11
C HIS A 195 6.92 15.32 -21.01
N ALA A 196 6.96 15.09 -22.33
CA ALA A 196 7.59 16.01 -23.26
C ALA A 196 6.91 17.40 -23.31
N ALA A 197 5.58 17.45 -23.17
CA ALA A 197 4.85 18.71 -23.17
C ALA A 197 5.06 19.49 -21.86
N ILE A 198 5.09 18.78 -20.73
CA ILE A 198 5.40 19.36 -19.41
C ILE A 198 6.85 19.86 -19.41
N ASP A 199 7.80 19.06 -19.89
CA ASP A 199 9.23 19.39 -19.93
C ASP A 199 9.47 20.62 -20.80
N ALA A 200 8.80 20.74 -21.95
CA ALA A 200 8.93 21.90 -22.83
C ALA A 200 8.49 23.22 -22.16
N VAL A 201 7.48 23.19 -21.29
CA VAL A 201 7.03 24.37 -20.54
C VAL A 201 7.92 24.63 -19.33
N TYR A 202 8.23 23.60 -18.55
CA TYR A 202 9.02 23.72 -17.33
C TYR A 202 10.46 24.16 -17.63
N SER A 203 11.12 23.52 -18.61
CA SER A 203 12.50 23.89 -19.00
C SER A 203 12.62 25.29 -19.61
N GLY A 204 11.53 25.83 -20.16
CA GLY A 204 11.46 27.21 -20.65
C GLY A 204 11.10 28.25 -19.59
N ALA A 205 10.71 27.83 -18.40
CA ALA A 205 10.35 28.69 -17.28
C ALA A 205 11.52 28.85 -16.30
N GLN A 206 11.37 29.80 -15.37
CA GLN A 206 12.37 30.13 -14.35
C GLN A 206 11.67 30.51 -13.05
N PRO A 207 12.38 30.52 -11.91
CA PRO A 207 11.90 31.22 -10.72
C PRO A 207 11.69 32.71 -11.02
N GLU A 208 10.57 33.21 -10.53
CA GLU A 208 10.06 34.57 -10.60
C GLU A 208 10.05 35.18 -9.17
N ASP A 209 8.90 35.59 -8.63
CA ASP A 209 8.82 36.55 -7.52
C ASP A 209 8.08 35.98 -6.30
N GLU A 210 6.75 36.11 -6.22
CA GLU A 210 5.97 35.79 -5.02
C GLU A 210 5.29 34.39 -5.05
N THR A 211 4.71 34.00 -3.90
CA THR A 211 4.25 32.63 -3.54
C THR A 211 2.74 32.55 -3.20
N PRO A 212 1.80 33.00 -4.07
CA PRO A 212 0.36 33.09 -3.76
C PRO A 212 -0.31 31.71 -3.77
N THR A 213 0.02 30.91 -2.76
CA THR A 213 -0.20 29.46 -2.75
C THR A 213 -1.68 29.12 -2.59
N GLY A 214 -2.39 29.89 -1.75
CA GLY A 214 -3.80 29.67 -1.49
C GLY A 214 -4.65 29.89 -2.75
N GLU A 215 -4.42 31.01 -3.43
CA GLU A 215 -5.14 31.38 -4.65
C GLU A 215 -4.78 30.46 -5.82
N SER A 216 -3.52 30.01 -5.90
CA SER A 216 -3.08 29.02 -6.90
C SER A 216 -3.76 27.66 -6.69
N LEU A 217 -3.83 27.20 -5.45
CA LEU A 217 -4.55 25.98 -5.10
C LEU A 217 -6.05 26.10 -5.42
N GLU A 218 -6.68 27.23 -5.13
CA GLU A 218 -8.11 27.44 -5.40
C GLU A 218 -8.42 27.41 -6.90
N GLN A 219 -7.61 28.07 -7.73
CA GLN A 219 -7.80 28.05 -9.18
C GLN A 219 -7.58 26.65 -9.77
N VAL A 220 -6.49 25.97 -9.40
CA VAL A 220 -6.21 24.61 -9.90
C VAL A 220 -7.24 23.59 -9.39
N ALA A 221 -7.67 23.69 -8.13
CA ALA A 221 -8.71 22.83 -7.59
C ALA A 221 -10.04 23.03 -8.33
N THR A 222 -10.39 24.29 -8.65
CA THR A 222 -11.61 24.60 -9.43
C THR A 222 -11.55 23.97 -10.83
N ALA A 223 -10.41 24.10 -11.52
CA ALA A 223 -10.18 23.49 -12.83
C ALA A 223 -10.28 21.95 -12.76
N LEU A 224 -9.66 21.34 -11.74
CA LEU A 224 -9.71 19.90 -11.53
C LEU A 224 -11.12 19.41 -11.25
N VAL A 225 -11.88 20.07 -10.37
CA VAL A 225 -13.27 19.68 -10.09
C VAL A 225 -14.12 19.70 -11.36
N GLY A 226 -13.88 20.68 -12.25
CA GLY A 226 -14.53 20.78 -13.55
C GLY A 226 -14.10 19.75 -14.61
N LEU A 227 -13.02 18.99 -14.37
CA LEU A 227 -12.51 18.00 -15.31
C LEU A 227 -13.50 16.84 -15.53
N ALA A 228 -13.78 16.53 -16.79
CA ALA A 228 -14.68 15.44 -17.19
C ALA A 228 -14.03 14.05 -17.12
N GLU A 229 -12.70 13.97 -17.13
CA GLU A 229 -11.97 12.70 -17.02
C GLU A 229 -12.25 12.02 -15.68
N ASP A 230 -12.57 10.73 -15.76
CA ASP A 230 -12.75 9.88 -14.59
C ASP A 230 -11.43 9.65 -13.84
N GLY A 231 -11.57 9.23 -12.58
CA GLY A 231 -10.47 8.84 -11.71
C GLY A 231 -10.16 9.85 -10.60
N PRO A 232 -9.28 9.49 -9.65
CA PRO A 232 -8.87 10.39 -8.58
C PRO A 232 -8.29 11.69 -9.14
N LYS A 233 -8.60 12.81 -8.48
CA LYS A 233 -8.10 14.15 -8.83
C LYS A 233 -7.16 14.59 -7.72
N ILE A 234 -5.90 14.84 -8.07
CA ILE A 234 -4.82 15.04 -7.11
C ILE A 234 -4.04 16.29 -7.51
N ILE A 235 -3.73 17.12 -6.52
CA ILE A 235 -2.74 18.20 -6.66
C ILE A 235 -1.52 17.80 -5.85
N ILE A 236 -0.35 17.83 -6.49
CA ILE A 236 0.93 17.74 -5.79
C ILE A 236 1.52 19.14 -5.79
N LEU A 237 1.54 19.76 -4.62
CA LEU A 237 2.17 21.06 -4.42
C LEU A 237 3.67 20.89 -4.12
N ALA A 238 4.51 21.60 -4.87
CA ALA A 238 5.93 21.74 -4.58
C ALA A 238 6.26 23.23 -4.39
N THR A 239 6.58 23.60 -3.14
CA THR A 239 6.91 24.96 -2.71
C THR A 239 8.04 24.92 -1.68
N ASP A 240 8.81 25.99 -1.60
CA ASP A 240 9.96 26.11 -0.70
C ASP A 240 9.93 27.34 0.23
N GLY A 241 8.86 28.14 0.15
CA GLY A 241 8.59 29.35 0.92
C GLY A 241 7.41 29.20 1.88
N GLU A 242 7.30 30.12 2.84
CA GLU A 242 6.05 30.30 3.58
C GLU A 242 5.02 30.94 2.63
N PRO A 243 3.76 30.48 2.63
CA PRO A 243 2.77 31.02 1.71
C PRO A 243 2.49 32.49 2.02
N ASP A 244 2.61 33.34 1.00
CA ASP A 244 2.02 34.68 0.96
C ASP A 244 0.64 34.62 0.28
N THR A 245 0.02 35.80 0.10
CA THR A 245 -1.30 35.90 -0.54
C THR A 245 -1.28 36.99 -1.59
N CYS A 246 -2.21 36.94 -2.54
CA CYS A 246 -2.38 38.03 -3.50
C CYS A 246 -2.71 39.38 -2.83
N ALA A 247 -3.31 39.37 -1.64
CA ALA A 247 -3.67 40.59 -0.91
C ALA A 247 -2.50 41.18 -0.12
N GLU A 248 -1.65 40.31 0.43
CA GLU A 248 -0.46 40.65 1.22
C GLU A 248 0.71 39.87 0.61
N PRO A 249 1.31 40.41 -0.46
CA PRO A 249 2.54 39.89 -1.04
C PRO A 249 3.72 40.16 -0.10
#